data_AF-A0A357AFF4-F1
#
_entry.id   AF-A0A357AFF4-F1
#
_cell.length_a   1.000
_cell.length_b   1.000
_cell.length_c   1.000
_cell.angle_alpha   90.00
_cell.angle_beta   90.00
_cell.angle_gamma   90.00
#
_symmetry.space_group_name_H-M   'P 1'
#
loop_
_entity.id
_entity.type
_entity.pdbx_description
1 polymer ?
#
loop_
_entity_poly.entity_id
_entity_poly.type
_entity_poly.pdbx_seq_one_letter_code
_entity_poly.pdbx_strand_id
1 'polypeptide(L)'
;MKGLSRLEIRYGRYAIGNLTLYIAALNLAVFLLALFPGGYGIAEKLALNPALILKGQIWRLVTFIFLPETYSLIWILFSVYLIYMIGASLENYWGKFKLNVYYLVGILGSILGSFIVYVFVGGGYMNGYYLNMSLFLAYATLFPEQEFL
;
A
#
# COMPACT_ATOMS: atom_id res chain seq x y z
N MET A 1 -21.42 14.90 -2.21
CA MET A 1 -20.35 14.56 -1.26
C MET A 1 -20.75 14.71 0.23
N LYS A 2 -22.03 14.55 0.63
CA LYS A 2 -22.49 14.80 2.03
C LYS A 2 -22.26 13.64 3.02
N GLY A 3 -21.98 12.42 2.53
CA GLY A 3 -21.80 11.23 3.38
C GLY A 3 -20.40 11.14 4.00
N LEU A 4 -19.36 11.32 3.18
CA LEU A 4 -17.95 11.29 3.61
C LEU A 4 -17.63 12.40 4.61
N SER A 5 -18.19 13.60 4.45
CA SER A 5 -17.99 14.70 5.40
C SER A 5 -18.60 14.41 6.77
N ARG A 6 -19.73 13.70 6.85
CA ARG A 6 -20.30 13.25 8.14
C ARG A 6 -19.45 12.18 8.82
N LEU A 7 -18.89 11.26 8.04
CA LEU A 7 -17.96 10.24 8.55
C LEU A 7 -16.64 10.86 9.01
N GLU A 8 -16.15 11.88 8.29
CA GLU A 8 -14.96 12.65 8.65
C GLU A 8 -15.13 13.38 9.99
N ILE A 9 -16.28 14.00 10.24
CA ILE A 9 -16.57 14.65 11.53
C ILE A 9 -16.57 13.64 12.69
N ARG A 10 -17.06 12.41 12.46
CA ARG A 10 -17.19 11.38 13.52
C ARG A 10 -15.91 10.56 13.74
N TYR A 11 -15.19 10.24 12.65
CA TYR A 11 -14.06 9.30 12.63
C TYR A 11 -12.74 9.92 12.18
N GLY A 12 -12.69 11.22 11.84
CA GLY A 12 -11.46 11.90 11.43
C GLY A 12 -10.34 11.83 12.46
N ARG A 13 -10.68 11.70 13.74
CA ARG A 13 -9.75 11.46 14.86
C ARG A 13 -9.01 10.11 14.83
N TYR A 14 -9.47 9.15 14.04
CA TYR A 14 -8.78 7.87 13.82
C TYR A 14 -7.95 7.85 12.52
N ALA A 15 -7.96 8.93 11.74
CA ALA A 15 -7.16 9.00 10.53
C ALA A 15 -5.66 9.10 10.89
N ILE A 16 -4.86 8.21 10.34
CA ILE A 16 -3.41 8.22 10.53
C ILE A 16 -2.85 9.32 9.64
N GLY A 17 -2.22 10.32 10.25
CA GLY A 17 -1.48 11.34 9.50
C GLY A 17 -0.14 10.79 9.01
N ASN A 18 0.30 11.22 7.84
CA ASN A 18 1.51 10.74 7.17
C ASN A 18 1.47 9.21 6.92
N LEU A 19 0.31 8.67 6.56
CA LEU A 19 0.11 7.23 6.35
C LEU A 19 1.15 6.65 5.37
N THR A 20 1.36 7.34 4.24
CA THR A 20 2.30 6.90 3.20
C THR A 20 3.76 6.97 3.63
N LEU A 21 4.12 7.88 4.56
CA LEU A 21 5.45 7.90 5.16
C LEU A 21 5.72 6.62 5.94
N TYR A 22 4.76 6.18 6.77
CA TYR A 22 4.90 4.93 7.53
C TYR A 22 5.00 3.73 6.59
N ILE A 23 4.20 3.68 5.54
CA ILE A 23 4.27 2.61 4.53
C ILE A 23 5.64 2.62 3.85
N ALA A 24 6.11 3.78 3.38
CA ALA A 24 7.39 3.91 2.70
C ALA A 24 8.57 3.52 3.63
N ALA A 25 8.53 3.94 4.90
CA ALA A 25 9.52 3.54 5.91
C ALA A 25 9.52 2.03 6.19
N LEU A 26 8.34 1.41 6.27
CA LEU A 26 8.22 -0.05 6.45
C LEU A 26 8.69 -0.82 5.21
N ASN A 27 8.43 -0.31 4.01
CA ASN A 27 8.98 -0.87 2.76
C ASN A 27 10.51 -0.88 2.80
N LEU A 28 11.12 0.23 3.21
CA LEU A 28 12.57 0.32 3.39
C LEU A 28 13.07 -0.65 4.47
N ALA A 29 12.37 -0.76 5.60
CA ALA A 29 12.74 -1.68 6.67
C ALA A 29 12.71 -3.15 6.21
N VAL A 30 11.66 -3.57 5.49
CA VAL A 30 11.57 -4.92 4.94
C VAL A 30 12.67 -5.17 3.91
N PHE A 31 12.99 -4.16 3.07
CA PHE A 31 14.12 -4.24 2.15
C PHE A 31 15.44 -4.48 2.88
N LEU A 32 15.75 -3.69 3.93
CA LEU A 32 16.96 -3.87 4.73
C LEU A 32 17.01 -5.24 5.40
N LEU A 33 15.88 -5.73 5.91
CA LEU A 33 15.79 -7.09 6.48
C LEU A 33 16.06 -8.18 5.43
N ALA A 34 15.62 -7.97 4.18
CA ALA A 34 15.85 -8.90 3.09
C ALA A 34 17.33 -8.98 2.66
N LEU A 35 18.15 -7.96 2.95
CA LEU A 35 19.59 -7.97 2.67
C LEU A 35 20.39 -8.88 3.63
N PHE A 36 19.83 -9.22 4.80
CA PHE A 36 20.49 -10.15 5.71
C PHE A 36 20.41 -11.59 5.19
N PRO A 37 21.42 -12.45 5.45
CA PRO A 37 21.44 -13.83 4.98
C PRO A 37 20.21 -14.67 5.38
N GLY A 38 19.54 -14.33 6.50
CA GLY A 38 18.28 -14.96 6.94
C GLY A 38 17.00 -14.35 6.37
N GLY A 39 17.11 -13.28 5.58
CA GLY A 39 16.00 -12.52 4.98
C GLY A 39 15.47 -13.11 3.67
N TYR A 40 16.15 -14.10 3.10
CA TYR A 40 15.68 -14.81 1.91
C TYR A 40 14.28 -15.41 2.15
N GLY A 41 13.32 -15.04 1.27
CA GLY A 41 11.93 -15.50 1.35
C GLY A 41 11.05 -14.72 2.34
N ILE A 42 11.54 -13.64 2.99
CA ILE A 42 10.68 -12.79 3.85
C ILE A 42 9.54 -12.18 3.03
N ALA A 43 9.82 -11.83 1.78
CA ALA A 43 8.85 -11.33 0.81
C ALA A 43 7.67 -12.30 0.65
N GLU A 44 7.97 -13.57 0.40
CA GLU A 44 6.97 -14.62 0.18
C GLU A 44 6.17 -14.93 1.46
N LYS A 45 6.77 -14.77 2.64
CA LYS A 45 6.10 -14.98 3.93
C LYS A 45 5.12 -13.88 4.28
N LEU A 46 5.39 -12.66 3.82
CA LEU A 46 4.57 -11.47 4.10
C LEU A 46 3.61 -11.14 2.95
N ALA A 47 3.82 -11.69 1.75
CA ALA A 47 2.96 -11.46 0.60
C ALA A 47 1.53 -11.96 0.81
N LEU A 48 0.60 -11.33 0.11
CA LEU A 48 -0.79 -11.77 0.13
C LEU A 48 -0.87 -13.10 -0.60
N ASN A 49 -1.36 -14.13 0.10
CA ASN A 49 -1.55 -15.47 -0.46
C ASN A 49 -2.84 -16.09 0.11
N PRO A 50 -3.92 -16.13 -0.68
CA PRO A 50 -5.21 -16.67 -0.24
C PRO A 50 -5.13 -18.11 0.25
N ALA A 51 -4.35 -18.97 -0.42
CA ALA A 51 -4.20 -20.37 -0.05
C ALA A 51 -3.62 -20.54 1.37
N LEU A 52 -2.70 -19.67 1.76
CA LEU A 52 -2.09 -19.68 3.09
C LEU A 52 -2.94 -18.95 4.13
N ILE A 53 -3.70 -17.93 3.72
CA ILE A 53 -4.67 -17.26 4.59
C ILE A 53 -5.74 -18.26 5.04
N LEU A 54 -6.25 -19.08 4.12
CA LEU A 54 -7.22 -20.14 4.44
C LEU A 54 -6.65 -21.22 5.37
N LYS A 55 -5.31 -21.34 5.46
CA LYS A 55 -4.60 -22.21 6.42
C LYS A 55 -4.29 -21.51 7.76
N GLY A 56 -4.82 -20.31 7.99
CA GLY A 56 -4.69 -19.57 9.24
C GLY A 56 -3.65 -18.44 9.26
N GLN A 57 -2.97 -18.14 8.14
CA GLN A 57 -1.98 -17.05 8.07
C GLN A 57 -2.63 -15.67 7.84
N ILE A 58 -3.48 -15.24 8.78
CA ILE A 58 -4.31 -14.03 8.67
C ILE A 58 -3.52 -12.72 8.59
N TRP A 59 -2.28 -12.68 9.08
CA TRP A 59 -1.42 -11.50 9.03
C TRP A 59 -1.12 -11.04 7.60
N ARG A 60 -1.18 -11.96 6.62
CA ARG A 60 -0.97 -11.69 5.19
C ARG A 60 -1.96 -10.68 4.60
N LEU A 61 -3.12 -10.50 5.24
CA LEU A 61 -4.12 -9.50 4.86
C LEU A 61 -3.64 -8.06 5.10
N VAL A 62 -2.56 -7.87 5.86
CA VAL A 62 -2.00 -6.54 6.18
C VAL A 62 -0.55 -6.44 5.77
N THR A 63 0.25 -7.49 5.98
CA THR A 63 1.72 -7.43 5.77
C THR A 63 2.14 -7.17 4.32
N PHE A 64 1.30 -7.53 3.35
CA PHE A 64 1.60 -7.39 1.93
C PHE A 64 1.80 -5.93 1.50
N ILE A 65 1.22 -4.99 2.25
CA ILE A 65 1.28 -3.53 2.05
C ILE A 65 2.70 -3.00 2.29
N PHE A 66 3.45 -3.65 3.17
CA PHE A 66 4.77 -3.23 3.60
C PHE A 66 5.89 -3.85 2.77
N LEU A 67 5.54 -4.62 1.73
CA LEU A 67 6.53 -5.26 0.88
C LEU A 67 7.08 -4.30 -0.16
N PRO A 68 8.42 -4.15 -0.25
CA PRO A 68 9.04 -3.32 -1.26
C PRO A 68 8.73 -3.86 -2.65
N GLU A 69 8.49 -2.94 -3.58
CA GLU A 69 8.27 -3.27 -5.00
C GLU A 69 9.56 -3.68 -5.71
N THR A 70 10.70 -3.27 -5.16
CA THR A 70 12.02 -3.51 -5.75
C THR A 70 13.03 -3.86 -4.67
N TYR A 71 13.93 -4.78 -5.01
CA TYR A 71 15.09 -5.16 -4.19
C TYR A 71 16.40 -4.60 -4.75
N SER A 72 16.33 -3.62 -5.65
CA SER A 72 17.50 -2.87 -6.06
C SER A 72 17.73 -1.68 -5.12
N LEU A 73 18.97 -1.54 -4.64
CA LEU A 73 19.37 -0.54 -3.65
C LEU A 73 19.10 0.90 -4.11
N ILE A 74 19.29 1.20 -5.39
CA ILE A 74 19.03 2.54 -5.93
C ILE A 74 17.53 2.75 -6.08
N TRP A 75 16.84 1.79 -6.69
CA TRP A 75 15.41 1.91 -7.00
C TRP A 75 14.51 1.95 -5.77
N ILE A 76 14.90 1.32 -4.66
CA ILE A 76 14.10 1.38 -3.42
C ILE A 76 14.06 2.80 -2.86
N LEU A 77 15.17 3.55 -2.94
CA LEU A 77 15.21 4.95 -2.48
C LEU A 77 14.27 5.82 -3.32
N PHE A 78 14.28 5.63 -4.65
CA PHE A 78 13.33 6.29 -5.54
C PHE A 78 11.88 5.90 -5.25
N SER A 79 11.59 4.61 -5.07
CA SER A 79 10.24 4.11 -4.79
C SER A 79 9.69 4.69 -3.48
N VAL A 80 10.47 4.63 -2.39
CA VAL A 80 10.10 5.17 -1.07
C VAL A 80 9.87 6.68 -1.15
N TYR A 81 10.75 7.41 -1.85
CA TYR A 81 10.58 8.85 -2.07
C TYR A 81 9.29 9.17 -2.82
N LEU A 82 9.00 8.48 -3.92
CA LEU A 82 7.80 8.70 -4.72
C LEU A 82 6.52 8.39 -3.93
N ILE A 83 6.47 7.25 -3.21
CA ILE A 83 5.33 6.87 -2.37
C ILE A 83 5.06 7.96 -1.32
N TYR A 84 6.10 8.44 -0.65
CA TYR A 84 5.98 9.51 0.33
C TYR A 84 5.46 10.80 -0.33
N MET A 85 6.12 11.27 -1.38
CA MET A 85 5.80 12.52 -2.06
C MET A 85 4.35 12.54 -2.58
N ILE A 86 3.95 11.49 -3.31
CA ILE A 86 2.59 11.33 -3.82
C ILE A 86 1.58 11.33 -2.67
N GLY A 87 1.85 10.52 -1.65
CA GLY A 87 0.95 10.40 -0.52
C GLY A 87 0.81 11.68 0.28
N ALA A 88 1.90 12.42 0.50
CA ALA A 88 1.87 13.70 1.19
C ALA A 88 1.06 14.75 0.41
N SER A 89 1.25 14.82 -0.92
CA SER A 89 0.47 15.71 -1.79
C SER A 89 -1.02 15.37 -1.78
N LEU A 90 -1.37 14.08 -1.84
CA LEU A 90 -2.75 13.63 -1.73
C LEU A 90 -3.34 13.88 -0.34
N GLU A 91 -2.58 13.69 0.73
CA GLU A 91 -3.00 13.96 2.11
C GLU A 91 -3.30 15.45 2.30
N ASN A 92 -2.45 16.32 1.74
CA ASN A 92 -2.64 17.77 1.79
C ASN A 92 -3.86 18.23 0.99
N TYR A 93 -4.11 17.63 -0.17
CA TYR A 93 -5.23 18.02 -1.03
C TYR A 93 -6.58 17.46 -0.55
N TRP A 94 -6.63 16.18 -0.16
CA TRP A 94 -7.89 15.54 0.26
C TRP A 94 -8.18 15.62 1.75
N GLY A 95 -7.15 15.76 2.58
CA GLY A 95 -7.19 15.57 4.02
C GLY A 95 -6.91 14.12 4.43
N LYS A 96 -6.39 13.96 5.66
CA LYS A 96 -5.95 12.67 6.24
C LYS A 96 -7.01 11.59 6.16
N PHE A 97 -8.26 11.92 6.51
CA PHE A 97 -9.35 10.95 6.57
C PHE A 97 -9.66 10.33 5.21
N LYS A 98 -9.77 11.16 4.16
CA LYS A 98 -10.10 10.67 2.82
C LYS A 98 -8.98 9.82 2.24
N LEU A 99 -7.72 10.20 2.47
CA LEU A 99 -6.57 9.37 2.05
C LEU A 99 -6.59 8.00 2.75
N ASN A 100 -6.85 7.97 4.06
CA ASN A 100 -6.95 6.72 4.82
C ASN A 100 -8.08 5.83 4.27
N VAL A 101 -9.27 6.39 4.01
CA VAL A 101 -10.38 5.65 3.41
C VAL A 101 -10.04 5.14 2.01
N TYR A 102 -9.43 5.98 1.16
CA TYR A 102 -8.98 5.59 -0.16
C TYR A 102 -8.03 4.39 -0.09
N TYR A 103 -7.04 4.45 0.80
CA TYR A 103 -6.07 3.39 1.01
C TYR A 103 -6.72 2.10 1.52
N LEU A 104 -7.63 2.20 2.50
CA LEU A 104 -8.39 1.06 3.02
C LEU A 104 -9.23 0.38 1.95
N VAL A 105 -9.91 1.15 1.09
CA VAL A 105 -10.66 0.60 -0.04
C VAL A 105 -9.72 -0.11 -1.01
N GLY A 106 -8.54 0.44 -1.29
CA GLY A 106 -7.52 -0.21 -2.11
C GLY A 106 -7.02 -1.53 -1.52
N ILE A 107 -6.86 -1.61 -0.19
CA ILE A 107 -6.47 -2.84 0.51
C ILE A 107 -7.56 -3.90 0.35
N LEU A 108 -8.81 -3.54 0.62
CA LEU A 108 -9.95 -4.45 0.45
C LEU A 108 -10.10 -4.90 -1.00
N GLY A 109 -9.92 -3.99 -1.96
CA GLY A 109 -9.93 -4.31 -3.39
C GLY A 109 -8.84 -5.30 -3.78
N SER A 110 -7.62 -5.12 -3.26
CA SER A 110 -6.49 -6.03 -3.50
C SER A 110 -6.72 -7.40 -2.87
N ILE A 111 -7.28 -7.45 -1.66
CA ILE A 111 -7.69 -8.71 -1.01
C ILE A 111 -8.75 -9.43 -1.85
N LEU A 112 -9.84 -8.75 -2.19
CA LEU A 112 -10.91 -9.33 -3.01
C LEU A 112 -10.39 -9.81 -4.37
N GLY A 113 -9.58 -9.01 -5.06
CA GLY A 113 -8.96 -9.37 -6.33
C GLY A 113 -8.07 -10.61 -6.23
N SER A 114 -7.25 -10.68 -5.18
CA SER A 114 -6.42 -11.85 -4.88
C SER A 114 -7.25 -13.11 -4.66
N PHE A 115 -8.32 -13.04 -3.87
CA PHE A 115 -9.22 -14.17 -3.64
C PHE A 115 -10.00 -14.58 -4.88
N ILE A 116 -10.44 -13.63 -5.72
CA ILE A 116 -11.07 -13.93 -7.01
C ILE A 116 -10.09 -14.71 -7.89
N VAL A 117 -8.86 -14.21 -8.07
CA VAL A 117 -7.82 -14.90 -8.85
C VAL A 117 -7.53 -16.29 -8.28
N TYR A 118 -7.49 -16.43 -6.96
CA TYR A 118 -7.32 -17.73 -6.32
C TYR A 118 -8.44 -18.71 -6.66
N VAL A 119 -9.70 -18.29 -6.63
CA VAL A 119 -10.85 -19.17 -6.95
C VAL A 119 -10.83 -19.63 -8.41
N PHE A 120 -10.48 -18.74 -9.35
CA PHE A 120 -10.52 -19.07 -10.79
C PHE A 120 -9.25 -19.72 -11.34
N VAL A 121 -8.08 -19.40 -10.77
CA VAL A 121 -6.76 -19.77 -11.32
C VAL A 121 -5.92 -20.59 -10.33
N GLY A 122 -6.30 -20.64 -9.06
CA GLY A 122 -5.49 -21.29 -8.00
C GLY A 122 -4.27 -20.48 -7.55
N GLY A 123 -4.15 -19.22 -8.01
CA GLY A 123 -3.06 -18.30 -7.71
C GLY A 123 -3.44 -17.20 -6.72
N GLY A 124 -3.02 -15.96 -7.00
CA GLY A 124 -3.44 -14.79 -6.22
C GLY A 124 -2.34 -14.17 -5.34
N TYR A 125 -1.07 -14.41 -5.66
CA TYR A 125 0.04 -13.72 -5.00
C TYR A 125 0.00 -12.23 -5.32
N MET A 126 -0.10 -11.37 -4.29
CA MET A 126 -0.08 -9.92 -4.45
C MET A 126 0.79 -9.24 -3.39
N ASN A 127 1.30 -8.06 -3.74
CA ASN A 127 2.02 -7.13 -2.88
C ASN A 127 1.36 -5.74 -2.95
N GLY A 128 1.95 -4.73 -2.30
CA GLY A 128 1.47 -3.35 -2.31
C GLY A 128 1.50 -2.63 -3.66
N TYR A 129 1.95 -3.27 -4.75
CA TYR A 129 2.13 -2.63 -6.05
C TYR A 129 0.85 -2.00 -6.62
N TYR A 130 -0.26 -2.74 -6.64
CA TYR A 130 -1.52 -2.22 -7.19
C TYR A 130 -2.09 -1.09 -6.33
N LEU A 131 -1.85 -1.13 -5.02
CA LEU A 131 -2.19 -0.05 -4.09
C LEU A 131 -1.41 1.22 -4.43
N ASN A 132 -0.10 1.13 -4.59
CA ASN A 132 0.74 2.27 -4.94
C ASN A 132 0.44 2.80 -6.35
N MET A 133 0.15 1.92 -7.32
CA MET A 133 -0.29 2.32 -8.65
C MET A 133 -1.64 3.05 -8.62
N SER A 134 -2.57 2.64 -7.75
CA SER A 134 -3.83 3.37 -7.58
C SER A 134 -3.60 4.77 -7.02
N LEU A 135 -2.70 4.92 -6.03
CA LEU A 135 -2.30 6.23 -5.51
C LEU A 135 -1.62 7.09 -6.58
N PHE A 136 -0.72 6.50 -7.36
CA PHE A 136 -0.07 7.18 -8.47
C PHE A 136 -1.09 7.67 -9.51
N LEU A 137 -2.06 6.83 -9.86
CA LEU A 137 -3.15 7.22 -10.77
C LEU A 137 -3.95 8.40 -10.20
N ALA A 138 -4.34 8.33 -8.91
CA ALA A 138 -5.04 9.44 -8.27
C ALA A 138 -4.22 10.73 -8.30
N TYR A 139 -2.92 10.64 -8.03
CA TYR A 139 -2.00 11.77 -8.11
C TYR A 139 -1.95 12.37 -9.52
N ALA A 140 -1.69 11.55 -10.53
CA ALA A 140 -1.60 11.98 -11.93
C ALA A 140 -2.88 12.68 -12.40
N THR A 141 -4.05 12.23 -11.92
CA THR A 141 -5.33 12.88 -12.26
C THR A 141 -5.55 14.23 -11.58
N LEU A 142 -4.94 14.46 -10.41
CA LEU A 142 -5.13 15.69 -9.63
C LEU A 142 -4.04 16.73 -9.89
N PHE A 143 -2.84 16.28 -10.26
CA PHE A 143 -1.68 17.12 -10.52
C PHE A 143 -1.14 16.86 -11.93
N PRO A 144 -1.95 17.03 -13.00
CA PRO A 144 -1.55 16.68 -14.36
C PRO A 144 -0.42 17.55 -14.91
N GLU A 145 -0.27 18.78 -14.41
CA GLU A 145 0.75 19.75 -14.86
C GLU A 145 2.04 19.70 -14.02
N GLN A 146 2.15 18.78 -13.05
CA GLN A 146 3.38 18.64 -12.28
C GLN A 146 4.46 17.90 -13.08
N GLU A 147 5.60 18.55 -13.24
CA GLU A 147 6.78 17.96 -13.85
C GLU A 147 7.82 17.63 -12.78
N PHE A 148 8.44 16.45 -12.90
CA PHE A 148 9.62 16.08 -12.12
C PHE A 148 10.83 16.76 -12.77
N LEU A 149 11.35 17.81 -12.13
CA LEU A 149 12.57 18.51 -12.53
C LEU A 149 13.83 17.74 -12.11
#